data_AF-A0A958LQG9-F1
#
_entry.id   AF-A0A958LQG9-F1
#
_cell.length_a   1.000
_cell.length_b   1.000
_cell.length_c   1.000
_cell.angle_alpha   90.00
_cell.angle_beta   90.00
_cell.angle_gamma   90.00
#
_symmetry.space_group_name_H-M   'P 1'
#
loop_
_entity.id
_entity.type
_entity.pdbx_description
1 polymer ?
#
loop_
_entity_poly.entity_id
_entity_poly.type
_entity_poly.pdbx_seq_one_letter_code
_entity_poly.pdbx_strand_id
1 'polypeptide(L)'
;MKPIGLLLSIFVVFSGSHASELSGSIVIDSEQQLKESRVLSNPAAKGTLKDPYVIQGYRISSPLGGFCLQIKNVPKVIHLRDMSCSVAEGGFRFESVKSLVLEDIRISKISGFFGVFPGGDGKDGIGLHLVDTGKVVLKGKSEVSFIYGGAGGAGAPGGGDAGHGGDAYSILVEGQNTSLEINDLEISYIYGGAGAAGGAGLLSQSGGQGGNGGTALALAVRGELKSLKLKSPSLSKIYGGAGGAGAVGAVSGGGGGPGGQGGSAFGVVALPSPKATAVEVASGVFKDFYGGAGAAGAAGAWGNVGSGGAGGAGGSGGTATVMELGNPGDQLRWSKNLVEGVFGGAGAAGGAGALGSMGSGGEGGSAGDGGHARVIHFDQLKSLNVVDNQIHKILGGAGGAGAAGGLGLWGRLASGGKGGLGGQGQFLPPTLLEWDPDKNEVSTVKDGLDGLNGLN
;
A
#
# COMPACT_ATOMS: atom_id res chain seq x y z
N MET A 1 6.17 -43.92 14.28
CA MET A 1 4.82 -43.43 14.67
C MET A 1 4.50 -42.20 13.82
N LYS A 2 3.24 -41.95 13.44
CA LYS A 2 2.82 -40.70 12.78
C LYS A 2 2.02 -39.85 13.78
N PRO A 3 2.25 -38.54 13.91
CA PRO A 3 1.43 -37.68 14.75
C PRO A 3 0.05 -37.48 14.10
N ILE A 4 -1.01 -37.64 14.88
CA ILE A 4 -2.38 -37.26 14.47
C ILE A 4 -2.65 -35.88 15.09
N GLY A 5 -2.54 -34.83 14.28
CA GLY A 5 -2.88 -33.46 14.69
C GLY A 5 -4.40 -33.28 14.73
N LEU A 6 -5.01 -33.56 15.88
CA LEU A 6 -6.46 -33.39 16.06
C LEU A 6 -6.80 -31.91 16.32
N LEU A 7 -7.14 -31.17 15.27
CA LEU A 7 -7.57 -29.76 15.40
C LEU A 7 -8.99 -29.69 16.00
N LEU A 8 -9.09 -29.50 17.31
CA LEU A 8 -10.38 -29.45 18.02
C LEU A 8 -11.08 -28.10 17.85
N SER A 9 -11.93 -27.99 16.81
CA SER A 9 -12.77 -26.80 16.58
C SER A 9 -14.10 -26.93 17.32
N ILE A 10 -14.32 -26.11 18.35
CA ILE A 10 -15.56 -26.05 19.13
C ILE A 10 -16.48 -24.97 18.51
N PHE A 11 -17.71 -25.36 18.14
CA PHE A 11 -18.75 -24.42 17.71
C PHE A 11 -20.06 -24.65 18.46
N VAL A 12 -20.60 -23.57 19.04
CA VAL A 12 -21.93 -23.52 19.65
C VAL A 12 -22.95 -23.16 18.55
N VAL A 13 -24.06 -23.90 18.49
CA VAL A 13 -25.09 -23.69 17.46
C VAL A 13 -26.31 -22.99 18.05
N PHE A 14 -26.62 -21.80 17.54
CA PHE A 14 -27.88 -21.10 17.79
C PHE A 14 -28.80 -21.27 16.58
N SER A 15 -30.04 -21.71 16.81
CA SER A 15 -31.05 -21.88 15.77
C SER A 15 -31.92 -20.64 15.62
N GLY A 16 -31.57 -19.76 14.68
CA GLY A 16 -32.40 -18.63 14.24
C GLY A 16 -32.09 -18.29 12.79
N SER A 17 -32.96 -17.52 12.12
CA SER A 17 -32.76 -17.12 10.72
C SER A 17 -31.77 -15.94 10.60
N HIS A 18 -30.63 -16.05 11.26
CA HIS A 18 -29.56 -15.07 11.28
C HIS A 18 -28.31 -15.67 10.61
N ALA A 19 -27.49 -14.81 10.00
CA ALA A 19 -26.26 -15.24 9.34
C ALA A 19 -25.34 -15.97 10.33
N SER A 20 -24.72 -17.06 9.90
CA SER A 20 -23.89 -17.88 10.79
C SER A 20 -22.57 -17.19 11.06
N GLU A 21 -22.42 -16.70 12.30
CA GLU A 21 -21.21 -16.07 12.82
C GLU A 21 -20.18 -17.14 13.24
N LEU A 22 -18.95 -17.00 12.74
CA LEU A 22 -17.84 -17.92 12.99
C LEU A 22 -16.61 -17.15 13.48
N SER A 23 -16.08 -17.56 14.63
CA SER A 23 -14.79 -17.12 15.15
C SER A 23 -13.72 -18.16 14.80
N GLY A 24 -12.82 -17.80 13.89
CA GLY A 24 -11.72 -18.61 13.38
C GLY A 24 -11.66 -18.69 11.86
N SER A 25 -10.48 -18.93 11.32
CA SER A 25 -10.22 -19.16 9.90
C SER A 25 -10.93 -20.42 9.38
N ILE A 26 -11.63 -20.30 8.25
CA ILE A 26 -12.09 -21.45 7.46
C ILE A 26 -11.00 -21.80 6.44
N VAL A 27 -10.46 -23.01 6.49
CA VAL A 27 -9.44 -23.49 5.54
C VAL A 27 -9.94 -24.73 4.81
N ILE A 28 -9.87 -24.70 3.48
CA ILE A 28 -10.30 -25.77 2.58
C ILE A 28 -9.22 -25.96 1.51
N ASP A 29 -8.26 -26.86 1.75
CA ASP A 29 -7.10 -27.04 0.85
C ASP A 29 -7.33 -28.05 -0.29
N SER A 30 -8.54 -28.59 -0.42
CA SER A 30 -8.91 -29.58 -1.45
C SER A 30 -10.42 -29.69 -1.73
N GLU A 31 -10.79 -30.18 -2.92
CA GLU A 31 -12.20 -30.48 -3.28
C GLU A 31 -12.83 -31.56 -2.37
N GLN A 32 -12.04 -32.45 -1.77
CA GLN A 32 -12.56 -33.48 -0.85
C GLN A 32 -12.97 -32.87 0.49
N GLN A 33 -12.09 -32.06 1.11
CA GLN A 33 -12.43 -31.29 2.31
C GLN A 33 -13.65 -30.38 2.07
N LEU A 34 -13.77 -29.77 0.88
CA LEU A 34 -14.93 -28.95 0.53
C LEU A 34 -16.25 -29.73 0.65
N LYS A 35 -16.31 -30.96 0.12
CA LYS A 35 -17.49 -31.84 0.18
C LYS A 35 -17.79 -32.36 1.59
N GLU A 36 -16.76 -32.64 2.36
CA GLU A 36 -16.87 -33.13 3.75
C GLU A 36 -17.16 -31.99 4.75
N SER A 37 -16.92 -30.74 4.35
CA SER A 37 -17.09 -29.57 5.21
C SER A 37 -18.55 -29.31 5.60
N ARG A 38 -18.74 -28.81 6.83
CA ARG A 38 -20.01 -28.21 7.26
C ARG A 38 -20.28 -26.83 6.64
N VAL A 39 -19.33 -26.30 5.85
CA VAL A 39 -19.42 -25.01 5.17
C VAL A 39 -20.42 -25.05 4.00
N LEU A 40 -20.52 -26.19 3.30
CA LEU A 40 -21.52 -26.39 2.23
C LEU A 40 -22.88 -26.92 2.73
N SER A 41 -22.94 -27.50 3.93
CA SER A 41 -24.13 -28.20 4.45
C SER A 41 -24.90 -27.47 5.55
N ASN A 42 -24.57 -26.21 5.84
CA ASN A 42 -25.35 -25.35 6.74
C ASN A 42 -26.79 -25.13 6.19
N PRO A 43 -27.84 -25.51 6.94
CA PRO A 43 -29.23 -25.37 6.49
C PRO A 43 -29.68 -23.94 6.20
N ALA A 44 -29.12 -22.94 6.89
CA ALA A 44 -29.41 -21.53 6.62
C ALA A 44 -28.74 -21.04 5.32
N ALA A 45 -27.60 -21.62 4.96
CA ALA A 45 -26.78 -21.21 3.81
C ALA A 45 -27.24 -21.81 2.47
N LYS A 46 -28.08 -22.85 2.42
CA LYS A 46 -28.57 -23.46 1.16
C LYS A 46 -27.48 -23.73 0.10
N GLY A 47 -26.31 -24.21 0.52
CA GLY A 47 -25.19 -24.46 -0.37
C GLY A 47 -25.42 -25.62 -1.36
N THR A 48 -24.59 -25.69 -2.40
CA THR A 48 -24.66 -26.76 -3.43
C THR A 48 -23.39 -27.60 -3.44
N LEU A 49 -23.54 -28.93 -3.32
CA LEU A 49 -22.45 -29.92 -3.53
C LEU A 49 -22.21 -30.27 -5.02
N LYS A 50 -22.74 -29.46 -5.94
CA LYS A 50 -22.61 -29.61 -7.40
C LYS A 50 -21.98 -28.34 -7.96
N ASP A 51 -21.11 -28.48 -8.95
CA ASP A 51 -20.46 -27.37 -9.69
C ASP A 51 -21.55 -26.47 -10.35
N PRO A 52 -21.63 -25.15 -10.06
CA PRO A 52 -20.79 -24.37 -9.16
C PRO A 52 -21.10 -24.58 -7.66
N TYR A 53 -20.05 -24.76 -6.85
CA TYR A 53 -20.19 -24.84 -5.39
C TYR A 53 -20.63 -23.49 -4.82
N VAL A 54 -21.86 -23.40 -4.31
CA VAL A 54 -22.39 -22.19 -3.66
C VAL A 54 -22.13 -22.24 -2.15
N ILE A 55 -21.47 -21.22 -1.61
CA ILE A 55 -21.32 -20.93 -0.18
C ILE A 55 -21.88 -19.53 0.07
N GLN A 56 -22.72 -19.32 1.08
CA GLN A 56 -23.33 -18.01 1.32
C GLN A 56 -23.78 -17.79 2.76
N GLY A 57 -23.97 -16.52 3.16
CA GLY A 57 -24.57 -16.16 4.45
C GLY A 57 -23.66 -16.35 5.68
N TYR A 58 -22.34 -16.44 5.49
CA TYR A 58 -21.38 -16.54 6.59
C TYR A 58 -20.83 -15.18 6.99
N ARG A 59 -20.67 -14.99 8.30
CA ARG A 59 -19.92 -13.88 8.89
C ARG A 59 -18.72 -14.43 9.63
N ILE A 60 -17.53 -14.10 9.19
CA ILE A 60 -16.29 -14.70 9.69
C ILE A 60 -15.44 -13.62 10.36
N SER A 61 -14.79 -13.98 11.46
CA SER A 61 -13.74 -13.18 12.08
C SER A 61 -12.58 -14.07 12.49
N SER A 62 -11.34 -13.59 12.36
CA SER A 62 -10.13 -14.35 12.72
C SER A 62 -9.20 -13.50 13.58
N PRO A 63 -9.61 -13.11 14.80
CA PRO A 63 -8.86 -12.20 15.66
C PRO A 63 -7.54 -12.78 16.20
N LEU A 64 -7.27 -14.06 15.93
CA LEU A 64 -6.01 -14.75 16.26
C LEU A 64 -5.04 -14.81 15.05
N GLY A 65 -5.31 -14.03 14.01
CA GLY A 65 -4.51 -13.94 12.79
C GLY A 65 -5.03 -14.79 11.63
N GLY A 66 -4.28 -14.77 10.52
CA GLY A 66 -4.60 -15.44 9.28
C GLY A 66 -5.78 -14.85 8.49
N PHE A 67 -6.20 -15.58 7.45
CA PHE A 67 -7.34 -15.24 6.59
C PHE A 67 -8.67 -15.72 7.17
N CYS A 68 -9.76 -14.95 7.05
CA CYS A 68 -11.12 -15.44 7.34
C CYS A 68 -11.48 -16.72 6.56
N LEU A 69 -11.20 -16.76 5.25
CA LEU A 69 -11.49 -17.92 4.39
C LEU A 69 -10.31 -18.20 3.45
N GLN A 70 -9.92 -19.46 3.34
CA GLN A 70 -8.95 -19.94 2.37
C GLN A 70 -9.56 -21.12 1.61
N ILE A 71 -9.62 -21.06 0.28
CA ILE A 71 -9.97 -22.20 -0.57
C ILE A 71 -8.87 -22.43 -1.60
N LYS A 72 -8.23 -23.60 -1.54
CA LYS A 72 -7.09 -23.98 -2.40
C LYS A 72 -7.38 -25.27 -3.15
N ASN A 73 -6.77 -25.43 -4.33
CA ASN A 73 -6.78 -26.68 -5.12
C ASN A 73 -8.20 -27.21 -5.42
N VAL A 74 -9.13 -26.30 -5.77
CA VAL A 74 -10.51 -26.66 -6.15
C VAL A 74 -10.69 -26.39 -7.66
N PRO A 75 -10.55 -27.41 -8.54
CA PRO A 75 -10.62 -27.25 -10.00
C PRO A 75 -12.06 -27.13 -10.53
N LYS A 76 -12.92 -26.45 -9.77
CA LYS A 76 -14.37 -26.27 -10.01
C LYS A 76 -14.74 -24.78 -9.91
N VAL A 77 -15.97 -24.44 -10.27
CA VAL A 77 -16.49 -23.09 -10.09
C VAL A 77 -16.96 -22.93 -8.64
N ILE A 78 -16.59 -21.82 -7.99
CA ILE A 78 -17.04 -21.44 -6.65
C ILE A 78 -17.89 -20.17 -6.78
N HIS A 79 -19.03 -20.12 -6.09
CA HIS A 79 -19.87 -18.92 -5.99
C HIS A 79 -20.05 -18.56 -4.51
N LEU A 80 -19.46 -17.46 -4.08
CA LEU A 80 -19.71 -16.87 -2.75
C LEU A 80 -20.80 -15.80 -2.84
N ARG A 81 -21.76 -15.80 -1.91
CA ARG A 81 -22.81 -14.75 -1.82
C ARG A 81 -23.04 -14.28 -0.38
N ASP A 82 -23.32 -13.00 -0.16
CA ASP A 82 -23.69 -12.47 1.17
C ASP A 82 -22.72 -12.98 2.28
N MET A 83 -21.42 -12.90 1.99
CA MET A 83 -20.37 -13.30 2.92
C MET A 83 -19.74 -12.04 3.50
N SER A 84 -19.42 -12.05 4.80
CA SER A 84 -18.58 -11.02 5.38
C SER A 84 -17.37 -11.59 6.12
N CYS A 85 -16.27 -10.84 6.06
CA CYS A 85 -15.11 -11.00 6.92
C CYS A 85 -14.89 -9.70 7.72
N SER A 86 -14.56 -9.83 9.00
CA SER A 86 -13.99 -8.71 9.75
C SER A 86 -13.05 -9.11 10.87
N VAL A 87 -12.07 -8.27 11.19
CA VAL A 87 -11.09 -8.50 12.28
C VAL A 87 -10.25 -9.76 12.02
N ALA A 88 -9.30 -9.61 11.09
CA ALA A 88 -8.36 -10.66 10.67
C ALA A 88 -7.09 -10.01 10.06
N GLU A 89 -6.03 -10.80 9.82
CA GLU A 89 -4.84 -10.36 9.08
C GLU A 89 -5.08 -10.40 7.56
N GLY A 90 -5.94 -11.32 7.11
CA GLY A 90 -6.42 -11.39 5.74
C GLY A 90 -7.93 -11.62 5.67
N GLY A 91 -8.55 -11.19 4.58
CA GLY A 91 -9.95 -11.48 4.28
C GLY A 91 -10.11 -12.87 3.67
N PHE A 92 -10.28 -12.94 2.35
CA PHE A 92 -10.49 -14.20 1.63
C PHE A 92 -9.32 -14.50 0.69
N ARG A 93 -8.86 -15.75 0.65
CA ARG A 93 -7.81 -16.25 -0.26
C ARG A 93 -8.33 -17.40 -1.13
N PHE A 94 -8.04 -17.33 -2.43
CA PHE A 94 -8.35 -18.37 -3.40
C PHE A 94 -7.08 -18.73 -4.17
N GLU A 95 -6.82 -20.03 -4.32
CA GLU A 95 -5.54 -20.53 -4.84
C GLU A 95 -5.76 -21.74 -5.74
N SER A 96 -5.32 -21.67 -7.01
CA SER A 96 -5.60 -22.72 -8.01
C SER A 96 -7.11 -23.07 -8.14
N VAL A 97 -7.96 -22.04 -8.15
CA VAL A 97 -9.43 -22.17 -8.33
C VAL A 97 -9.82 -21.95 -9.79
N LYS A 98 -10.58 -22.87 -10.39
CA LYS A 98 -10.92 -22.82 -11.83
C LYS A 98 -11.75 -21.58 -12.21
N SER A 99 -12.71 -21.19 -11.39
CA SER A 99 -13.42 -19.91 -11.54
C SER A 99 -14.12 -19.52 -10.24
N LEU A 100 -14.18 -18.22 -9.97
CA LEU A 100 -14.75 -17.65 -8.77
C LEU A 100 -15.80 -16.59 -9.13
N VAL A 101 -16.98 -16.67 -8.53
CA VAL A 101 -17.98 -15.60 -8.55
C VAL A 101 -18.18 -15.12 -7.12
N LEU A 102 -17.96 -13.83 -6.90
CA LEU A 102 -18.13 -13.11 -5.65
C LEU A 102 -19.32 -12.16 -5.80
N GLU A 103 -20.32 -12.28 -4.94
CA GLU A 103 -21.57 -11.53 -5.01
C GLU A 103 -21.95 -10.99 -3.62
N ASP A 104 -22.20 -9.68 -3.52
CA ASP A 104 -22.58 -9.01 -2.25
C ASP A 104 -21.61 -9.30 -1.09
N ILE A 105 -20.30 -9.31 -1.36
CA ILE A 105 -19.25 -9.65 -0.38
C ILE A 105 -18.80 -8.41 0.40
N ARG A 106 -18.60 -8.53 1.72
CA ARG A 106 -18.07 -7.42 2.55
C ARG A 106 -16.83 -7.81 3.34
N ILE A 107 -15.70 -7.18 3.07
CA ILE A 107 -14.44 -7.43 3.79
C ILE A 107 -14.06 -6.13 4.51
N SER A 108 -13.95 -6.16 5.84
CA SER A 108 -13.69 -4.96 6.63
C SER A 108 -12.68 -5.18 7.76
N LYS A 109 -12.00 -4.13 8.24
CA LYS A 109 -11.14 -4.19 9.44
C LYS A 109 -10.08 -5.31 9.34
N ILE A 110 -9.37 -5.34 8.22
CA ILE A 110 -8.25 -6.26 8.01
C ILE A 110 -6.98 -5.50 8.39
N SER A 111 -6.15 -6.06 9.26
CA SER A 111 -4.92 -5.42 9.71
C SER A 111 -3.77 -6.39 9.66
N GLY A 112 -2.75 -6.07 8.87
CA GLY A 112 -1.46 -6.73 8.98
C GLY A 112 -0.88 -6.57 10.38
N PHE A 113 -0.16 -7.59 10.84
CA PHE A 113 0.46 -7.63 12.17
C PHE A 113 1.63 -6.64 12.27
N PHE A 114 1.82 -6.02 13.45
CA PHE A 114 2.87 -5.01 13.64
C PHE A 114 4.24 -5.62 13.95
N GLY A 115 5.29 -4.82 13.79
CA GLY A 115 6.67 -5.16 14.14
C GLY A 115 6.87 -5.36 15.65
N VAL A 116 6.67 -6.59 16.13
CA VAL A 116 6.79 -6.97 17.56
C VAL A 116 8.21 -6.95 18.13
N PHE A 117 9.24 -6.83 17.30
CA PHE A 117 10.64 -6.78 17.71
C PHE A 117 11.31 -5.49 17.20
N PRO A 118 12.34 -4.97 17.88
CA PRO A 118 13.03 -3.78 17.41
C PRO A 118 13.59 -3.95 15.99
N GLY A 119 13.36 -2.96 15.12
CA GLY A 119 13.74 -3.04 13.70
C GLY A 119 12.89 -4.00 12.84
N GLY A 120 11.89 -4.69 13.41
CA GLY A 120 11.09 -5.68 12.67
C GLY A 120 9.99 -5.03 11.84
N ASP A 121 9.85 -5.41 10.57
CA ASP A 121 8.82 -4.86 9.69
C ASP A 121 7.40 -5.29 10.09
N GLY A 122 6.44 -4.39 9.87
CA GLY A 122 5.04 -4.75 9.82
C GLY A 122 4.73 -5.78 8.73
N LYS A 123 3.54 -6.37 8.79
CA LYS A 123 3.05 -7.34 7.81
C LYS A 123 1.92 -6.73 7.00
N ASP A 124 1.64 -7.34 5.85
CA ASP A 124 0.65 -6.80 4.93
C ASP A 124 -0.78 -7.10 5.42
N GLY A 125 -1.71 -6.17 5.20
CA GLY A 125 -3.14 -6.42 5.33
C GLY A 125 -3.74 -6.72 3.96
N ILE A 126 -4.34 -7.91 3.76
CA ILE A 126 -4.83 -8.34 2.44
C ILE A 126 -6.34 -8.68 2.49
N GLY A 127 -7.18 -7.84 1.88
CA GLY A 127 -8.63 -8.06 1.79
C GLY A 127 -8.99 -9.30 0.97
N LEU A 128 -8.67 -9.30 -0.32
CA LEU A 128 -8.94 -10.42 -1.23
C LEU A 128 -7.64 -10.86 -1.92
N HIS A 129 -7.20 -12.11 -1.71
CA HIS A 129 -6.00 -12.69 -2.31
C HIS A 129 -6.40 -13.73 -3.38
N LEU A 130 -5.94 -13.53 -4.62
CA LEU A 130 -6.28 -14.36 -5.78
C LEU A 130 -4.99 -14.90 -6.41
N VAL A 131 -4.71 -16.18 -6.22
CA VAL A 131 -3.49 -16.85 -6.69
C VAL A 131 -3.86 -17.91 -7.73
N ASP A 132 -3.22 -17.87 -8.90
CA ASP A 132 -3.39 -18.85 -10.00
C ASP A 132 -4.86 -19.21 -10.29
N THR A 133 -5.75 -18.21 -10.28
CA THR A 133 -7.21 -18.40 -10.33
C THR A 133 -7.76 -18.03 -11.72
N GLY A 134 -8.64 -18.86 -12.27
CA GLY A 134 -9.09 -18.77 -13.67
C GLY A 134 -9.90 -17.51 -14.02
N LYS A 135 -11.22 -17.62 -14.19
CA LYS A 135 -12.08 -16.43 -14.29
C LYS A 135 -12.61 -16.02 -12.92
N VAL A 136 -12.34 -14.78 -12.52
CA VAL A 136 -12.92 -14.13 -11.33
C VAL A 136 -13.96 -13.10 -11.77
N VAL A 137 -15.13 -13.11 -11.12
CA VAL A 137 -16.18 -12.08 -11.26
C VAL A 137 -16.55 -11.55 -9.89
N LEU A 138 -16.40 -10.25 -9.64
CA LEU A 138 -17.04 -9.53 -8.54
C LEU A 138 -18.28 -8.81 -9.08
N LYS A 139 -19.40 -8.89 -8.35
CA LYS A 139 -20.67 -8.25 -8.69
C LYS A 139 -21.54 -8.02 -7.45
N GLY A 140 -22.72 -7.42 -7.64
CA GLY A 140 -23.59 -7.03 -6.53
C GLY A 140 -22.96 -5.90 -5.71
N LYS A 141 -23.54 -5.61 -4.55
CA LYS A 141 -23.07 -4.54 -3.64
C LYS A 141 -21.93 -5.06 -2.78
N SER A 142 -20.79 -5.32 -3.42
CA SER A 142 -19.57 -5.75 -2.74
C SER A 142 -18.80 -4.53 -2.19
N GLU A 143 -18.17 -4.71 -1.03
CA GLU A 143 -17.45 -3.68 -0.27
C GLU A 143 -16.12 -4.25 0.25
N VAL A 144 -15.01 -3.54 0.07
CA VAL A 144 -13.75 -3.82 0.79
C VAL A 144 -13.28 -2.54 1.47
N SER A 145 -13.35 -2.50 2.80
CA SER A 145 -13.11 -1.28 3.58
C SER A 145 -12.15 -1.48 4.75
N PHE A 146 -11.52 -0.41 5.25
CA PHE A 146 -10.70 -0.43 6.47
C PHE A 146 -9.61 -1.53 6.45
N ILE A 147 -8.75 -1.48 5.43
CA ILE A 147 -7.60 -2.39 5.27
C ILE A 147 -6.33 -1.65 5.68
N TYR A 148 -5.57 -2.22 6.61
CA TYR A 148 -4.38 -1.61 7.20
C TYR A 148 -3.15 -2.50 7.03
N GLY A 149 -2.03 -1.92 6.61
CA GLY A 149 -0.73 -2.52 6.77
C GLY A 149 -0.27 -2.39 8.22
N GLY A 150 0.47 -3.39 8.73
CA GLY A 150 1.01 -3.35 10.07
C GLY A 150 2.07 -2.25 10.22
N ALA A 151 2.10 -1.57 11.36
CA ALA A 151 3.17 -0.61 11.66
C ALA A 151 4.52 -1.34 11.91
N GLY A 152 5.63 -0.69 11.60
CA GLY A 152 6.97 -1.20 11.90
C GLY A 152 7.31 -1.21 13.40
N GLY A 153 8.37 -1.93 13.76
CA GLY A 153 8.95 -1.94 15.10
C GLY A 153 10.06 -0.90 15.26
N ALA A 154 10.03 -0.11 16.34
CA ALA A 154 11.02 0.95 16.59
C ALA A 154 12.46 0.42 16.67
N GLY A 155 13.44 1.24 16.29
CA GLY A 155 14.84 0.82 16.22
C GLY A 155 15.46 0.54 17.60
N ALA A 156 16.43 -0.38 17.64
CA ALA A 156 17.07 -0.80 18.90
C ALA A 156 18.01 0.29 19.46
N PRO A 157 18.08 0.48 20.79
CA PRO A 157 19.09 1.35 21.41
C PRO A 157 20.52 0.94 21.01
N GLY A 158 21.35 1.92 20.64
CA GLY A 158 22.66 1.67 20.03
C GLY A 158 22.66 1.87 18.51
N GLY A 159 21.84 2.79 17.99
CA GLY A 159 21.82 3.15 16.58
C GLY A 159 21.13 2.15 15.66
N GLY A 160 20.28 1.26 16.19
CA GLY A 160 19.56 0.27 15.37
C GLY A 160 18.48 0.91 14.50
N ASP A 161 18.42 0.51 13.24
CA ASP A 161 17.39 0.97 12.29
C ASP A 161 16.00 0.44 12.66
N ALA A 162 14.97 1.13 12.18
CA ALA A 162 13.57 0.82 12.46
C ALA A 162 12.86 0.07 11.34
N GLY A 163 11.93 -0.80 11.73
CA GLY A 163 11.12 -1.60 10.83
C GLY A 163 10.22 -0.74 9.96
N HIS A 164 10.00 -1.19 8.74
CA HIS A 164 9.12 -0.55 7.77
C HIS A 164 7.65 -0.90 8.08
N GLY A 165 6.73 -0.07 7.61
CA GLY A 165 5.31 -0.41 7.59
C GLY A 165 5.00 -1.44 6.50
N GLY A 166 4.13 -2.40 6.79
CA GLY A 166 3.61 -3.35 5.80
C GLY A 166 2.65 -2.69 4.81
N ASP A 167 2.42 -3.33 3.67
CA ASP A 167 1.51 -2.84 2.65
C ASP A 167 0.03 -3.14 3.00
N ALA A 168 -0.91 -2.51 2.30
CA ALA A 168 -2.34 -2.73 2.42
C ALA A 168 -2.97 -2.98 1.03
N TYR A 169 -3.53 -4.17 0.82
CA TYR A 169 -4.12 -4.59 -0.44
C TYR A 169 -5.61 -4.85 -0.26
N SER A 170 -6.48 -4.13 -0.97
CA SER A 170 -7.91 -4.48 -0.96
C SER A 170 -8.17 -5.71 -1.82
N ILE A 171 -7.54 -5.76 -3.01
CA ILE A 171 -7.44 -6.96 -3.86
C ILE A 171 -5.98 -7.12 -4.32
N LEU A 172 -5.41 -8.30 -4.10
CA LEU A 172 -4.10 -8.73 -4.59
C LEU A 172 -4.27 -9.95 -5.51
N VAL A 173 -3.78 -9.85 -6.74
CA VAL A 173 -3.82 -10.89 -7.77
C VAL A 173 -2.41 -11.33 -8.12
N GLU A 174 -2.09 -12.61 -7.97
CA GLU A 174 -0.74 -13.17 -8.14
C GLU A 174 -0.76 -14.46 -8.99
N GLY A 175 0.35 -14.74 -9.68
CA GLY A 175 0.48 -15.92 -10.54
C GLY A 175 -0.25 -15.79 -11.89
N GLN A 176 -0.75 -16.91 -12.43
CA GLN A 176 -1.41 -16.99 -13.74
C GLN A 176 -2.94 -16.96 -13.62
N ASN A 177 -3.53 -15.80 -13.89
CA ASN A 177 -4.96 -15.58 -13.81
C ASN A 177 -5.56 -15.37 -15.21
N THR A 178 -6.77 -15.88 -15.47
CA THR A 178 -7.35 -15.78 -16.83
C THR A 178 -8.03 -14.43 -17.06
N SER A 179 -8.93 -14.01 -16.17
CA SER A 179 -9.58 -12.70 -16.28
C SER A 179 -10.22 -12.26 -14.96
N LEU A 180 -10.11 -10.98 -14.64
CA LEU A 180 -10.77 -10.35 -13.49
C LEU A 180 -11.80 -9.34 -14.01
N GLU A 181 -13.06 -9.57 -13.68
CA GLU A 181 -14.19 -8.70 -14.02
C GLU A 181 -14.86 -8.21 -12.73
N ILE A 182 -14.76 -6.93 -12.43
CA ILE A 182 -15.34 -6.28 -11.26
C ILE A 182 -16.46 -5.36 -11.73
N ASN A 183 -17.64 -5.49 -11.11
CA ASN A 183 -18.80 -4.65 -11.36
C ASN A 183 -19.31 -4.14 -10.01
N ASP A 184 -19.54 -2.83 -9.91
CA ASP A 184 -20.24 -2.17 -8.79
C ASP A 184 -19.60 -2.42 -7.39
N LEU A 185 -18.26 -2.45 -7.34
CA LEU A 185 -17.47 -2.63 -6.11
C LEU A 185 -17.13 -1.29 -5.45
N GLU A 186 -17.39 -1.17 -4.15
CA GLU A 186 -16.84 -0.10 -3.31
C GLU A 186 -15.53 -0.53 -2.64
N ILE A 187 -14.51 0.33 -2.69
CA ILE A 187 -13.28 0.23 -1.89
C ILE A 187 -13.07 1.54 -1.14
N SER A 188 -12.86 1.48 0.17
CA SER A 188 -12.68 2.68 1.00
C SER A 188 -11.73 2.48 2.20
N TYR A 189 -11.06 3.55 2.64
CA TYR A 189 -10.26 3.54 3.88
C TYR A 189 -9.12 2.51 3.88
N ILE A 190 -8.20 2.63 2.92
CA ILE A 190 -7.05 1.74 2.75
C ILE A 190 -5.78 2.48 3.21
N TYR A 191 -5.02 1.88 4.12
CA TYR A 191 -3.93 2.55 4.82
C TYR A 191 -2.66 1.69 4.82
N GLY A 192 -1.60 2.14 4.16
CA GLY A 192 -0.28 1.55 4.31
C GLY A 192 0.22 1.71 5.76
N GLY A 193 0.99 0.72 6.25
CA GLY A 193 1.51 0.75 7.61
C GLY A 193 2.47 1.92 7.84
N ALA A 194 2.50 2.49 9.04
CA ALA A 194 3.49 3.51 9.38
C ALA A 194 4.88 2.89 9.62
N GLY A 195 5.92 3.51 9.07
CA GLY A 195 7.30 3.20 9.41
C GLY A 195 7.64 3.70 10.82
N ALA A 196 8.49 2.97 11.54
CA ALA A 196 8.78 3.29 12.93
C ALA A 196 10.01 4.20 13.11
N ALA A 197 10.14 4.85 14.27
CA ALA A 197 11.26 5.71 14.57
C ALA A 197 12.55 4.92 14.88
N GLY A 198 13.69 5.41 14.41
CA GLY A 198 15.01 4.80 14.61
C GLY A 198 15.43 4.69 16.10
N GLY A 199 16.45 3.87 16.36
CA GLY A 199 17.05 3.73 17.68
C GLY A 199 18.14 4.76 17.95
N ALA A 200 18.12 5.43 19.10
CA ALA A 200 19.14 6.42 19.46
C ALA A 200 20.54 5.80 19.53
N GLY A 201 21.55 6.54 19.06
CA GLY A 201 22.96 6.13 19.11
C GLY A 201 23.50 6.05 20.54
N LEU A 202 24.37 5.08 20.83
CA LEU A 202 25.08 4.97 22.11
C LEU A 202 26.59 5.16 21.92
N LEU A 203 27.25 5.69 22.96
CA LEU A 203 28.69 5.99 23.02
C LEU A 203 29.20 6.94 21.92
N SER A 204 29.49 6.40 20.73
CA SER A 204 29.98 7.11 19.53
C SER A 204 29.24 6.74 18.25
N GLN A 205 28.19 5.91 18.34
CA GLN A 205 27.38 5.51 17.20
C GLN A 205 26.49 6.65 16.70
N SER A 206 26.22 6.66 15.40
CA SER A 206 25.10 7.40 14.84
C SER A 206 23.77 6.84 15.36
N GLY A 207 22.69 7.63 15.26
CA GLY A 207 21.34 7.11 15.45
C GLY A 207 20.85 6.34 14.23
N GLY A 208 19.95 5.38 14.44
CA GLY A 208 19.40 4.55 13.38
C GLY A 208 18.45 5.30 12.45
N GLN A 209 18.30 4.77 11.24
CA GLN A 209 17.33 5.22 10.25
C GLN A 209 15.89 4.93 10.72
N GLY A 210 14.98 5.87 10.42
CA GLY A 210 13.55 5.65 10.55
C GLY A 210 13.00 4.79 9.40
N GLY A 211 12.09 3.89 9.69
CA GLY A 211 11.54 2.94 8.72
C GLY A 211 10.67 3.60 7.67
N ASN A 212 10.60 3.01 6.48
CA ASN A 212 9.74 3.51 5.41
C ASN A 212 8.26 3.19 5.70
N GLY A 213 7.33 4.03 5.23
CA GLY A 213 5.90 3.74 5.25
C GLY A 213 5.51 2.73 4.17
N GLY A 214 4.53 1.88 4.47
CA GLY A 214 4.00 0.87 3.55
C GLY A 214 3.04 1.46 2.52
N THR A 215 2.78 0.70 1.47
CA THR A 215 1.97 1.11 0.30
C THR A 215 0.50 0.74 0.47
N ALA A 216 -0.42 1.60 0.07
CA ALA A 216 -1.85 1.27 -0.04
C ALA A 216 -2.25 1.00 -1.50
N LEU A 217 -2.91 -0.11 -1.77
CA LEU A 217 -3.35 -0.54 -3.10
C LEU A 217 -4.81 -1.02 -3.06
N ALA A 218 -5.69 -0.39 -3.84
CA ALA A 218 -7.05 -0.88 -4.00
C ALA A 218 -7.11 -2.16 -4.88
N LEU A 219 -6.39 -2.19 -6.00
CA LEU A 219 -6.17 -3.39 -6.80
C LEU A 219 -4.70 -3.50 -7.23
N ALA A 220 -4.06 -4.62 -6.89
CA ALA A 220 -2.70 -4.95 -7.32
C ALA A 220 -2.69 -6.24 -8.15
N VAL A 221 -2.04 -6.22 -9.31
CA VAL A 221 -1.84 -7.38 -10.19
C VAL A 221 -0.35 -7.62 -10.39
N ARG A 222 0.15 -8.70 -9.77
CA ARG A 222 1.54 -9.18 -9.74
C ARG A 222 1.66 -10.56 -10.40
N GLY A 223 1.43 -10.60 -11.70
CA GLY A 223 1.43 -11.86 -12.46
C GLY A 223 0.80 -11.69 -13.85
N GLU A 224 0.56 -12.80 -14.55
CA GLU A 224 -0.18 -12.75 -15.81
C GLU A 224 -1.69 -12.67 -15.56
N LEU A 225 -2.35 -11.70 -16.17
CA LEU A 225 -3.81 -11.55 -16.16
C LEU A 225 -4.24 -11.16 -17.58
N LYS A 226 -4.98 -12.00 -18.32
CA LYS A 226 -5.20 -11.74 -19.76
C LYS A 226 -6.18 -10.60 -20.03
N SER A 227 -7.14 -10.37 -19.15
CA SER A 227 -8.02 -9.20 -19.22
C SER A 227 -8.45 -8.72 -17.84
N LEU A 228 -8.42 -7.41 -17.66
CA LEU A 228 -8.94 -6.71 -16.50
C LEU A 228 -10.12 -5.83 -16.93
N LYS A 229 -11.27 -6.00 -16.28
CA LYS A 229 -12.46 -5.17 -16.50
C LYS A 229 -12.99 -4.63 -15.19
N LEU A 230 -13.08 -3.31 -15.05
CA LEU A 230 -13.69 -2.61 -13.94
C LEU A 230 -14.88 -1.79 -14.47
N LYS A 231 -16.10 -2.10 -14.02
CA LYS A 231 -17.32 -1.34 -14.35
C LYS A 231 -17.91 -0.76 -13.08
N SER A 232 -18.15 0.56 -13.07
CA SER A 232 -18.63 1.30 -11.90
C SER A 232 -17.82 1.10 -10.59
N PRO A 233 -16.47 0.94 -10.58
CA PRO A 233 -15.74 0.86 -9.32
C PRO A 233 -15.82 2.20 -8.57
N SER A 234 -16.04 2.17 -7.25
CA SER A 234 -15.94 3.34 -6.38
C SER A 234 -14.74 3.19 -5.45
N LEU A 235 -13.59 3.73 -5.86
CA LEU A 235 -12.35 3.70 -5.08
C LEU A 235 -12.18 5.01 -4.33
N SER A 236 -12.03 4.97 -3.01
CA SER A 236 -11.90 6.17 -2.19
C SER A 236 -10.89 6.01 -1.05
N LYS A 237 -10.29 7.12 -0.61
CA LYS A 237 -9.61 7.21 0.70
C LYS A 237 -8.49 6.17 0.84
N ILE A 238 -7.53 6.28 -0.08
CA ILE A 238 -6.35 5.40 -0.20
C ILE A 238 -5.13 6.21 0.25
N TYR A 239 -4.50 5.79 1.35
CA TYR A 239 -3.43 6.52 2.02
C TYR A 239 -2.17 5.67 2.14
N GLY A 240 -1.06 6.13 1.57
CA GLY A 240 0.25 5.56 1.84
C GLY A 240 0.67 5.81 3.29
N GLY A 241 1.40 4.86 3.88
CA GLY A 241 1.89 4.98 5.24
C GLY A 241 2.91 6.11 5.40
N ALA A 242 2.90 6.80 6.54
CA ALA A 242 3.95 7.77 6.83
C ALA A 242 5.29 7.07 7.11
N GLY A 243 6.40 7.71 6.74
CA GLY A 243 7.73 7.30 7.19
C GLY A 243 7.91 7.50 8.71
N GLY A 244 8.88 6.81 9.29
CA GLY A 244 9.31 6.98 10.67
C GLY A 244 10.49 7.96 10.81
N ALA A 245 10.56 8.70 11.91
CA ALA A 245 11.66 9.65 12.13
C ALA A 245 13.01 8.96 12.33
N GLY A 246 14.09 9.58 11.84
CA GLY A 246 15.44 9.17 12.20
C GLY A 246 15.75 9.44 13.68
N ALA A 247 16.81 8.83 14.21
CA ALA A 247 17.20 9.00 15.62
C ALA A 247 18.50 9.78 15.82
N VAL A 248 18.64 10.46 16.96
CA VAL A 248 19.85 11.24 17.28
C VAL A 248 21.07 10.35 17.52
N GLY A 249 22.24 10.86 17.12
CA GLY A 249 23.53 10.22 17.39
C GLY A 249 24.00 10.34 18.84
N ALA A 250 25.10 9.68 19.16
CA ALA A 250 25.70 9.69 20.49
C ALA A 250 26.64 10.90 20.72
N VAL A 251 26.73 11.35 21.98
CA VAL A 251 27.39 12.61 22.45
C VAL A 251 28.93 12.65 22.36
N SER A 252 29.52 11.92 21.43
CA SER A 252 30.93 12.01 21.04
C SER A 252 31.13 12.27 19.53
N GLY A 253 30.12 12.84 18.86
CA GLY A 253 30.15 13.19 17.43
C GLY A 253 29.35 12.25 16.51
N GLY A 254 28.47 11.41 17.07
CA GLY A 254 27.62 10.51 16.27
C GLY A 254 26.66 11.27 15.36
N GLY A 255 26.46 10.78 14.14
CA GLY A 255 25.52 11.38 13.18
C GLY A 255 24.06 11.13 13.55
N GLY A 256 23.17 12.01 13.09
CA GLY A 256 21.73 11.76 13.13
C GLY A 256 21.34 10.75 12.04
N GLY A 257 20.47 9.82 12.38
CA GLY A 257 19.89 8.89 11.41
C GLY A 257 18.94 9.59 10.43
N PRO A 258 18.85 9.14 9.18
CA PRO A 258 17.90 9.67 8.21
C PRO A 258 16.46 9.27 8.56
N GLY A 259 15.50 10.09 8.14
CA GLY A 259 14.08 9.76 8.24
C GLY A 259 13.62 8.84 7.10
N GLY A 260 12.61 8.01 7.39
CA GLY A 260 12.03 7.09 6.43
C GLY A 260 11.20 7.78 5.36
N GLN A 261 11.11 7.15 4.18
CA GLN A 261 10.27 7.60 3.08
C GLN A 261 8.80 7.33 3.36
N GLY A 262 7.92 8.15 2.77
CA GLY A 262 6.49 7.89 2.76
C GLY A 262 6.12 6.79 1.76
N GLY A 263 5.22 5.90 2.17
CA GLY A 263 4.66 4.86 1.30
C GLY A 263 3.70 5.44 0.25
N SER A 264 3.47 4.71 -0.84
CA SER A 264 2.65 5.20 -1.96
C SER A 264 1.18 4.78 -1.86
N ALA A 265 0.30 5.41 -2.64
CA ALA A 265 -1.14 5.15 -2.69
C ALA A 265 -1.62 4.90 -4.12
N PHE A 266 -2.26 3.75 -4.36
CA PHE A 266 -2.62 3.29 -5.69
C PHE A 266 -4.06 2.82 -5.83
N GLY A 267 -4.69 3.20 -6.95
CA GLY A 267 -6.00 2.67 -7.34
C GLY A 267 -5.87 1.30 -7.99
N VAL A 268 -5.25 1.25 -9.17
CA VAL A 268 -5.07 0.02 -9.96
C VAL A 268 -3.62 -0.10 -10.40
N VAL A 269 -2.90 -1.10 -9.89
CA VAL A 269 -1.51 -1.40 -10.26
C VAL A 269 -1.44 -2.70 -11.05
N ALA A 270 -0.76 -2.69 -12.18
CA ALA A 270 -0.50 -3.86 -13.02
C ALA A 270 0.98 -3.86 -13.45
N LEU A 271 1.85 -4.48 -12.64
CA LEU A 271 3.31 -4.41 -12.77
C LEU A 271 4.00 -5.77 -12.55
N PRO A 272 5.20 -6.01 -13.11
CA PRO A 272 5.79 -5.37 -14.29
C PRO A 272 5.53 -6.17 -15.58
N SER A 273 4.91 -7.36 -15.48
CA SER A 273 4.68 -8.28 -16.61
C SER A 273 3.26 -8.90 -16.72
N PRO A 274 2.16 -8.20 -16.39
CA PRO A 274 0.84 -8.69 -16.74
C PRO A 274 0.65 -8.60 -18.26
N LYS A 275 0.58 -9.74 -18.95
CA LYS A 275 0.14 -9.80 -20.36
C LYS A 275 -1.38 -9.58 -20.48
N ALA A 276 -1.86 -8.46 -19.94
CA ALA A 276 -3.22 -7.98 -20.11
C ALA A 276 -3.36 -7.50 -21.54
N THR A 277 -4.02 -8.28 -22.39
CA THR A 277 -4.23 -7.89 -23.80
C THR A 277 -5.31 -6.82 -23.94
N ALA A 278 -6.16 -6.66 -22.92
CA ALA A 278 -7.08 -5.54 -22.78
C ALA A 278 -7.35 -5.19 -21.30
N VAL A 279 -7.16 -3.92 -20.96
CA VAL A 279 -7.61 -3.28 -19.71
C VAL A 279 -8.79 -2.36 -20.03
N GLU A 280 -9.91 -2.53 -19.32
CA GLU A 280 -11.14 -1.76 -19.51
C GLU A 280 -11.62 -1.22 -18.16
N VAL A 281 -11.70 0.10 -18.00
CA VAL A 281 -12.10 0.75 -16.75
C VAL A 281 -13.12 1.84 -17.08
N ALA A 282 -14.37 1.59 -16.71
CA ALA A 282 -15.52 2.36 -17.17
C ALA A 282 -16.47 2.78 -16.03
N SER A 283 -16.97 4.02 -16.12
CA SER A 283 -17.95 4.62 -15.19
C SER A 283 -17.52 4.65 -13.72
N GLY A 284 -16.21 4.59 -13.44
CA GLY A 284 -15.66 4.54 -12.10
C GLY A 284 -15.54 5.90 -11.41
N VAL A 285 -15.45 5.88 -10.08
CA VAL A 285 -15.31 7.05 -9.22
C VAL A 285 -14.07 6.86 -8.35
N PHE A 286 -13.16 7.83 -8.39
CA PHE A 286 -11.83 7.76 -7.79
C PHE A 286 -11.62 9.01 -6.92
N LYS A 287 -11.53 8.83 -5.59
CA LYS A 287 -11.49 9.92 -4.62
C LYS A 287 -10.34 9.75 -3.63
N ASP A 288 -9.80 10.86 -3.14
CA ASP A 288 -8.97 10.86 -1.92
C ASP A 288 -7.78 9.87 -1.97
N PHE A 289 -6.91 10.00 -2.97
CA PHE A 289 -5.63 9.28 -3.04
C PHE A 289 -4.51 10.13 -2.46
N TYR A 290 -3.84 9.69 -1.40
CA TYR A 290 -2.80 10.44 -0.71
C TYR A 290 -1.53 9.60 -0.52
N GLY A 291 -0.41 10.03 -1.11
CA GLY A 291 0.90 9.49 -0.77
C GLY A 291 1.26 9.80 0.68
N GLY A 292 1.92 8.87 1.35
CA GLY A 292 2.39 9.04 2.71
C GLY A 292 3.43 10.15 2.80
N ALA A 293 3.46 10.89 3.91
CA ALA A 293 4.54 11.85 4.15
C ALA A 293 5.85 11.10 4.46
N GLY A 294 6.97 11.62 3.95
CA GLY A 294 8.28 11.27 4.46
C GLY A 294 8.47 11.83 5.88
N ALA A 295 9.51 11.38 6.57
CA ALA A 295 9.77 11.75 7.95
C ALA A 295 11.11 12.48 8.16
N ALA A 296 11.19 13.26 9.23
CA ALA A 296 12.34 14.12 9.48
C ALA A 296 13.62 13.32 9.79
N GLY A 297 14.74 13.80 9.26
CA GLY A 297 16.07 13.35 9.69
C GLY A 297 16.41 13.90 11.07
N ALA A 298 17.15 13.13 11.86
CA ALA A 298 17.54 13.54 13.21
C ALA A 298 18.74 14.50 13.21
N ALA A 299 18.82 15.34 14.24
CA ALA A 299 20.03 16.12 14.49
C ALA A 299 21.22 15.21 14.81
N GLY A 300 22.41 15.62 14.38
CA GLY A 300 23.67 15.05 14.85
C GLY A 300 23.92 15.37 16.32
N ALA A 301 24.95 14.75 16.91
CA ALA A 301 25.33 14.95 18.30
C ALA A 301 26.69 15.64 18.47
N TRP A 302 26.86 16.31 19.62
CA TRP A 302 28.04 17.14 19.92
C TRP A 302 29.35 16.33 19.89
N GLY A 303 30.35 16.86 19.16
CA GLY A 303 31.71 16.32 19.15
C GLY A 303 32.58 16.92 20.26
N ASN A 304 32.88 16.12 21.30
CA ASN A 304 33.69 16.55 22.45
C ASN A 304 35.22 16.56 22.23
N VAL A 305 35.71 15.84 21.21
CA VAL A 305 37.15 15.73 20.86
C VAL A 305 37.40 15.71 19.34
N GLY A 306 36.42 16.17 18.56
CA GLY A 306 36.46 16.16 17.10
C GLY A 306 35.40 17.07 16.48
N SER A 307 35.03 16.79 15.23
CA SER A 307 33.92 17.46 14.57
C SER A 307 32.57 17.11 15.22
N GLY A 308 31.59 17.99 15.08
CA GLY A 308 30.20 17.65 15.39
C GLY A 308 29.66 16.57 14.44
N GLY A 309 28.71 15.75 14.92
CA GLY A 309 27.99 14.80 14.08
C GLY A 309 27.15 15.53 13.03
N ALA A 310 27.12 15.00 11.80
CA ALA A 310 26.23 15.49 10.76
C ALA A 310 24.76 15.16 11.09
N GLY A 311 23.82 15.96 10.60
CA GLY A 311 22.40 15.66 10.68
C GLY A 311 21.95 14.69 9.60
N GLY A 312 20.96 13.86 9.91
CA GLY A 312 20.39 12.89 8.97
C GLY A 312 19.52 13.55 7.90
N ALA A 313 19.41 12.94 6.72
CA ALA A 313 18.52 13.41 5.67
C ALA A 313 17.04 13.23 6.04
N GLY A 314 16.17 14.11 5.55
CA GLY A 314 14.73 13.92 5.57
C GLY A 314 14.29 12.91 4.51
N GLY A 315 13.28 12.11 4.80
CA GLY A 315 12.68 11.17 3.85
C GLY A 315 11.79 11.88 2.83
N SER A 316 11.78 11.39 1.59
CA SER A 316 10.88 11.86 0.53
C SER A 316 9.45 11.36 0.75
N GLY A 317 8.47 12.08 0.20
CA GLY A 317 7.07 11.68 0.23
C GLY A 317 6.72 10.60 -0.80
N GLY A 318 5.70 9.79 -0.49
CA GLY A 318 5.21 8.72 -1.36
C GLY A 318 4.37 9.24 -2.52
N THR A 319 4.28 8.45 -3.60
CA THR A 319 3.51 8.80 -4.80
C THR A 319 2.03 8.44 -4.63
N ALA A 320 1.13 9.20 -5.27
CA ALA A 320 -0.28 8.85 -5.42
C ALA A 320 -0.63 8.67 -6.90
N THR A 321 -1.09 7.48 -7.30
CA THR A 321 -1.44 7.19 -8.70
C THR A 321 -2.76 6.43 -8.81
N VAL A 322 -3.73 6.95 -9.57
CA VAL A 322 -5.03 6.27 -9.76
C VAL A 322 -4.87 4.96 -10.55
N MET A 323 -4.01 4.93 -11.56
CA MET A 323 -3.76 3.75 -12.39
C MET A 323 -2.29 3.68 -12.85
N GLU A 324 -1.60 2.58 -12.57
CA GLU A 324 -0.20 2.35 -12.98
C GLU A 324 -0.06 1.00 -13.68
N LEU A 325 0.33 1.02 -14.96
CA LEU A 325 0.31 -0.15 -15.83
C LEU A 325 1.65 -0.27 -16.57
N GLY A 326 2.55 -1.15 -16.13
CA GLY A 326 3.87 -1.25 -16.78
C GLY A 326 3.77 -1.75 -18.22
N ASN A 327 2.98 -2.80 -18.44
CA ASN A 327 2.71 -3.32 -19.78
C ASN A 327 1.22 -3.72 -19.94
N PRO A 328 0.30 -2.75 -20.14
CA PRO A 328 -1.12 -2.99 -20.44
C PRO A 328 -1.38 -3.61 -21.84
N GLY A 329 -0.34 -4.18 -22.46
CA GLY A 329 -0.42 -4.86 -23.74
C GLY A 329 -0.95 -3.98 -24.87
N ASP A 330 -2.01 -4.45 -25.53
CA ASP A 330 -2.45 -3.89 -26.80
C ASP A 330 -3.47 -2.75 -26.65
N GLN A 331 -4.31 -2.76 -25.60
CA GLN A 331 -5.42 -1.81 -25.44
C GLN A 331 -5.71 -1.42 -23.99
N LEU A 332 -5.72 -0.11 -23.72
CA LEU A 332 -6.34 0.49 -22.53
C LEU A 332 -7.58 1.29 -22.95
N ARG A 333 -8.73 0.98 -22.34
CA ARG A 333 -9.99 1.71 -22.49
C ARG A 333 -10.38 2.31 -21.15
N TRP A 334 -10.33 3.64 -21.05
CA TRP A 334 -10.68 4.39 -19.84
C TRP A 334 -11.80 5.37 -20.16
N SER A 335 -13.03 5.14 -19.67
CA SER A 335 -14.17 5.97 -20.06
C SER A 335 -15.20 6.28 -18.97
N LYS A 336 -15.75 7.50 -18.98
CA LYS A 336 -16.79 7.97 -18.05
C LYS A 336 -16.39 7.96 -16.57
N ASN A 337 -15.09 8.02 -16.29
CA ASN A 337 -14.58 7.98 -14.93
C ASN A 337 -14.46 9.39 -14.32
N LEU A 338 -14.70 9.52 -13.02
CA LEU A 338 -14.57 10.74 -12.24
C LEU A 338 -13.40 10.61 -11.25
N VAL A 339 -12.46 11.56 -11.28
CA VAL A 339 -11.29 11.63 -10.38
C VAL A 339 -11.34 12.93 -9.57
N GLU A 340 -11.67 12.85 -8.28
CA GLU A 340 -11.89 14.06 -7.46
C GLU A 340 -10.63 14.57 -6.73
N GLY A 341 -9.64 13.71 -6.45
CA GLY A 341 -8.46 14.11 -5.69
C GLY A 341 -7.32 13.08 -5.68
N VAL A 342 -6.14 13.52 -6.14
CA VAL A 342 -4.88 12.78 -6.09
C VAL A 342 -3.79 13.69 -5.54
N PHE A 343 -3.08 13.24 -4.50
CA PHE A 343 -2.20 14.06 -3.67
C PHE A 343 -0.88 13.33 -3.38
N GLY A 344 0.24 13.86 -3.88
CA GLY A 344 1.57 13.36 -3.55
C GLY A 344 1.93 13.65 -2.09
N GLY A 345 2.63 12.72 -1.45
CA GLY A 345 3.08 12.88 -0.07
C GLY A 345 4.11 14.00 0.08
N ALA A 346 4.12 14.70 1.20
CA ALA A 346 5.14 15.72 1.47
C ALA A 346 6.51 15.09 1.80
N GLY A 347 7.57 15.67 1.26
CA GLY A 347 8.94 15.42 1.69
C GLY A 347 9.26 16.13 3.00
N ALA A 348 10.12 15.54 3.82
CA ALA A 348 10.41 16.02 5.16
C ALA A 348 11.73 16.80 5.27
N ALA A 349 11.85 17.57 6.35
CA ALA A 349 13.05 18.34 6.65
C ALA A 349 14.25 17.44 7.04
N GLY A 350 15.45 17.92 6.71
CA GLY A 350 16.68 17.33 7.23
C GLY A 350 16.89 17.65 8.72
N GLY A 351 17.77 16.88 9.36
CA GLY A 351 18.23 17.14 10.72
C GLY A 351 19.41 18.10 10.78
N ALA A 352 19.51 18.89 11.86
CA ALA A 352 20.59 19.87 12.01
C ALA A 352 21.96 19.21 12.28
N GLY A 353 23.02 19.81 11.74
CA GLY A 353 24.41 19.44 12.05
C GLY A 353 24.83 19.95 13.43
N ALA A 354 25.58 19.14 14.18
CA ALA A 354 25.96 19.47 15.55
C ALA A 354 27.23 20.32 15.65
N LEU A 355 27.43 20.92 16.83
CA LEU A 355 28.64 21.68 17.16
C LEU A 355 29.87 20.76 17.25
N GLY A 356 31.03 21.29 16.88
CA GLY A 356 32.34 20.71 17.19
C GLY A 356 33.04 21.52 18.28
N SER A 357 33.50 20.88 19.36
CA SER A 357 34.27 21.59 20.40
C SER A 357 35.67 21.98 19.92
N MET A 358 36.41 21.01 19.38
CA MET A 358 37.81 21.13 18.91
C MET A 358 37.98 20.85 17.40
N GLY A 359 36.89 20.54 16.69
CA GLY A 359 36.85 20.34 15.24
C GLY A 359 35.83 21.25 14.54
N SER A 360 35.52 20.94 13.27
CA SER A 360 34.47 21.63 12.51
C SER A 360 33.07 21.32 13.07
N GLY A 361 32.09 22.14 12.71
CA GLY A 361 30.69 21.72 12.83
C GLY A 361 30.38 20.54 11.92
N GLY A 362 29.37 19.74 12.28
CA GLY A 362 28.79 18.73 11.39
C GLY A 362 27.95 19.37 10.30
N GLU A 363 27.86 18.75 9.12
CA GLU A 363 27.00 19.24 8.03
C GLU A 363 25.51 19.00 8.36
N GLY A 364 24.63 19.87 7.87
CA GLY A 364 23.18 19.72 8.00
C GLY A 364 22.63 18.72 6.98
N GLY A 365 21.62 17.95 7.39
CA GLY A 365 20.95 16.99 6.53
C GLY A 365 20.18 17.67 5.39
N SER A 366 20.20 17.05 4.21
CA SER A 366 19.29 17.43 3.12
C SER A 366 17.84 17.12 3.49
N ALA A 367 16.90 17.84 2.89
CA ALA A 367 15.50 17.44 2.91
C ALA A 367 15.21 16.30 1.93
N GLY A 368 14.05 15.68 2.11
CA GLY A 368 13.44 14.78 1.13
C GLY A 368 12.55 15.54 0.14
N ASP A 369 12.37 14.96 -1.04
CA ASP A 369 11.54 15.51 -2.11
C ASP A 369 10.04 15.23 -1.87
N GLY A 370 9.17 16.00 -2.49
CA GLY A 370 7.75 15.66 -2.58
C GLY A 370 7.52 14.40 -3.42
N GLY A 371 6.48 13.64 -3.11
CA GLY A 371 6.03 12.52 -3.94
C GLY A 371 5.20 12.99 -5.15
N HIS A 372 5.12 12.17 -6.20
CA HIS A 372 4.34 12.52 -7.39
C HIS A 372 2.83 12.33 -7.18
N ALA A 373 2.02 12.96 -8.02
CA ALA A 373 0.61 12.67 -8.18
C ALA A 373 0.28 12.46 -9.66
N ARG A 374 -0.28 11.29 -10.01
CA ARG A 374 -0.59 10.91 -11.41
C ARG A 374 -2.00 10.32 -11.50
N VAL A 375 -2.66 10.47 -12.65
CA VAL A 375 -3.94 9.78 -12.90
C VAL A 375 -3.70 8.45 -13.60
N ILE A 376 -2.96 8.44 -14.71
CA ILE A 376 -2.47 7.21 -15.35
C ILE A 376 -0.96 7.31 -15.60
N HIS A 377 -0.23 6.26 -15.22
CA HIS A 377 1.15 5.99 -15.62
C HIS A 377 1.19 4.69 -16.44
N PHE A 378 1.94 4.66 -17.54
CA PHE A 378 2.22 3.42 -18.28
C PHE A 378 3.55 3.46 -19.05
N ASP A 379 4.24 2.32 -19.17
CA ASP A 379 5.54 2.27 -19.86
C ASP A 379 5.41 1.78 -21.31
N GLN A 380 4.51 0.83 -21.59
CA GLN A 380 4.31 0.24 -22.93
C GLN A 380 2.84 -0.02 -23.25
N LEU A 381 2.25 0.80 -24.12
CA LEU A 381 0.85 0.69 -24.56
C LEU A 381 0.74 0.94 -26.07
N LYS A 382 0.05 0.06 -26.81
CA LYS A 382 -0.13 0.22 -28.27
C LYS A 382 -1.36 1.03 -28.67
N SER A 383 -2.40 1.07 -27.84
CA SER A 383 -3.64 1.79 -28.15
C SER A 383 -4.32 2.31 -26.87
N LEU A 384 -4.45 3.62 -26.79
CA LEU A 384 -5.14 4.32 -25.71
C LEU A 384 -6.49 4.84 -26.21
N ASN A 385 -7.56 4.61 -25.44
CA ASN A 385 -8.88 5.12 -25.72
C ASN A 385 -9.47 5.76 -24.45
N VAL A 386 -9.57 7.09 -24.45
CA VAL A 386 -9.94 7.95 -23.31
C VAL A 386 -11.16 8.78 -23.69
N VAL A 387 -12.30 8.57 -23.03
CA VAL A 387 -13.61 9.16 -23.42
C VAL A 387 -14.42 9.58 -22.19
N ASP A 388 -15.00 10.79 -22.20
CA ASP A 388 -15.93 11.29 -21.16
C ASP A 388 -15.39 11.28 -19.71
N ASN A 389 -14.07 11.27 -19.47
CA ASN A 389 -13.50 11.27 -18.11
C ASN A 389 -13.41 12.69 -17.53
N GLN A 390 -13.65 12.83 -16.23
CA GLN A 390 -13.59 14.09 -15.48
C GLN A 390 -12.49 13.99 -14.41
N ILE A 391 -11.63 15.01 -14.31
CA ILE A 391 -10.55 15.09 -13.33
C ILE A 391 -10.61 16.47 -12.68
N HIS A 392 -10.73 16.54 -11.35
CA HIS A 392 -10.89 17.80 -10.61
C HIS A 392 -9.60 18.31 -9.97
N LYS A 393 -8.82 17.43 -9.31
CA LYS A 393 -7.66 17.86 -8.53
C LYS A 393 -6.53 16.84 -8.51
N ILE A 394 -5.36 17.28 -8.97
CA ILE A 394 -4.07 16.60 -8.85
C ILE A 394 -3.12 17.62 -8.20
N LEU A 395 -2.41 17.24 -7.14
CA LEU A 395 -1.32 18.03 -6.55
C LEU A 395 -0.18 17.09 -6.18
N GLY A 396 1.03 17.31 -6.70
CA GLY A 396 2.21 16.63 -6.15
C GLY A 396 2.60 17.16 -4.78
N GLY A 397 3.51 16.45 -4.11
CA GLY A 397 3.97 16.78 -2.77
C GLY A 397 4.85 18.03 -2.71
N ALA A 398 4.76 18.76 -1.60
CA ALA A 398 5.76 19.76 -1.25
C ALA A 398 7.09 19.08 -0.87
N GLY A 399 8.22 19.69 -1.22
CA GLY A 399 9.55 19.27 -0.79
C GLY A 399 9.87 19.77 0.62
N GLY A 400 10.77 19.09 1.32
CA GLY A 400 11.19 19.46 2.66
C GLY A 400 12.19 20.62 2.71
N ALA A 401 12.42 21.16 3.92
CA ALA A 401 13.47 22.16 4.17
C ALA A 401 14.81 21.51 4.52
N GLY A 402 15.89 21.93 3.86
CA GLY A 402 17.26 21.55 4.21
C GLY A 402 17.69 22.16 5.54
N ALA A 403 18.51 21.45 6.31
CA ALA A 403 18.85 21.85 7.67
C ALA A 403 20.13 22.71 7.77
N ALA A 404 20.26 23.48 8.84
CA ALA A 404 21.50 24.20 9.13
C ALA A 404 22.65 23.25 9.51
N GLY A 405 23.86 23.58 9.06
CA GLY A 405 25.09 22.98 9.56
C GLY A 405 25.52 23.57 10.90
N GLY A 406 26.30 22.81 11.66
CA GLY A 406 26.81 23.23 12.96
C GLY A 406 28.02 24.17 12.86
N LEU A 407 28.41 24.75 14.01
CA LEU A 407 29.61 25.58 14.14
C LEU A 407 30.73 24.83 14.87
N GLY A 408 31.97 25.00 14.42
CA GLY A 408 33.16 24.64 15.20
C GLY A 408 33.53 25.79 16.14
N LEU A 409 33.69 25.51 17.44
CA LEU A 409 33.79 26.57 18.46
C LEU A 409 35.22 26.96 18.85
N TRP A 410 36.16 26.01 18.97
CA TRP A 410 37.53 26.31 19.45
C TRP A 410 38.62 25.64 18.61
N GLY A 411 39.14 26.36 17.61
CA GLY A 411 40.34 25.93 16.88
C GLY A 411 40.82 26.95 15.85
N ARG A 412 42.15 27.03 15.65
CA ARG A 412 42.76 27.90 14.61
C ARG A 412 42.42 27.50 13.15
N LEU A 413 41.73 26.38 12.96
CA LEU A 413 41.27 25.84 11.68
C LEU A 413 39.76 25.49 11.73
N ALA A 414 39.00 26.05 12.67
CA ALA A 414 37.58 25.74 12.82
C ALA A 414 36.76 26.28 11.63
N SER A 415 36.06 25.38 10.95
CA SER A 415 35.08 25.70 9.91
C SER A 415 33.66 25.38 10.39
N GLY A 416 32.68 26.12 9.89
CA GLY A 416 31.27 25.74 9.98
C GLY A 416 30.98 24.56 9.04
N GLY A 417 30.09 23.67 9.46
CA GLY A 417 29.50 22.67 8.57
C GLY A 417 28.58 23.33 7.55
N LYS A 418 28.45 22.75 6.36
CA LYS A 418 27.51 23.26 5.35
C LYS A 418 26.06 23.04 5.79
N GLY A 419 25.16 23.91 5.35
CA GLY A 419 23.73 23.61 5.37
C GLY A 419 23.38 22.54 4.33
N GLY A 420 22.38 21.72 4.64
CA GLY A 420 21.84 20.73 3.73
C GLY A 420 20.96 21.36 2.64
N LEU A 421 20.83 20.67 1.52
CA LEU A 421 20.00 21.11 0.39
C LEU A 421 18.50 20.99 0.72
N GLY A 422 17.70 21.93 0.21
CA GLY A 422 16.23 21.82 0.22
C GLY A 422 15.75 20.76 -0.78
N GLY A 423 14.66 20.07 -0.43
CA GLY A 423 14.02 19.09 -1.29
C GLY A 423 13.14 19.77 -2.35
N GLN A 424 12.98 19.12 -3.50
CA GLN A 424 12.15 19.64 -4.58
C GLN A 424 10.67 19.33 -4.32
N GLY A 425 9.82 20.34 -4.47
CA GLY A 425 8.38 20.12 -4.56
C GLY A 425 8.01 19.60 -5.94
N GLN A 426 7.24 18.51 -6.00
CA GLN A 426 6.74 17.94 -7.25
C GLN A 426 5.55 18.73 -7.79
N PHE A 427 5.77 20.03 -8.05
CA PHE A 427 4.79 20.90 -8.69
C PHE A 427 4.79 20.68 -10.22
N LEU A 428 4.56 19.42 -10.61
CA LEU A 428 4.10 19.13 -11.96
C LEU A 428 2.75 19.84 -12.16
N PRO A 429 2.50 20.49 -13.32
CA PRO A 429 1.13 20.81 -13.71
C PRO A 429 0.30 19.51 -13.74
N PRO A 430 -1.05 19.56 -13.72
CA PRO A 430 -1.88 18.35 -13.71
C PRO A 430 -1.72 17.52 -15.00
N THR A 431 -0.70 16.67 -15.03
CA THR A 431 -0.32 15.83 -16.17
C THR A 431 -1.35 14.71 -16.34
N LEU A 432 -2.37 14.97 -17.16
CA LEU A 432 -3.46 14.03 -17.47
C LEU A 432 -2.93 12.68 -17.97
N LEU A 433 -1.89 12.74 -18.80
CA LEU A 433 -1.13 11.65 -19.42
C LEU A 433 0.30 12.15 -19.61
N GLU A 434 1.30 11.37 -19.20
CA GLU A 434 2.72 11.68 -19.39
C GLU A 434 3.29 10.83 -20.55
N TRP A 435 3.72 11.46 -21.64
CA TRP A 435 4.19 10.80 -22.88
C TRP A 435 5.47 11.47 -23.39
N ASP A 436 6.60 11.20 -22.74
CA ASP A 436 7.88 11.23 -23.45
C ASP A 436 8.08 9.89 -24.13
N PRO A 437 7.79 9.88 -25.42
CA PRO A 437 8.73 9.23 -26.30
C PRO A 437 9.07 10.07 -27.55
N ASP A 438 10.35 10.43 -27.65
CA ASP A 438 11.15 10.45 -28.91
C ASP A 438 11.08 9.11 -29.70
N LYS A 439 10.29 8.15 -29.22
CA LYS A 439 10.01 6.80 -29.73
C LYS A 439 8.54 6.62 -30.19
N ASN A 440 7.79 7.73 -30.41
CA ASN A 440 6.39 7.87 -30.90
C ASN A 440 5.27 8.02 -29.82
N GLU A 441 4.59 9.17 -29.85
CA GLU A 441 4.01 10.05 -28.71
C GLU A 441 1.13 10.22 -27.86
N VAL A 442 0.58 10.61 -26.64
CA VAL A 442 -0.54 11.56 -26.45
C VAL A 442 -0.05 12.67 -25.49
N SER A 443 0.70 13.65 -25.99
CA SER A 443 1.19 14.78 -25.18
C SER A 443 0.02 15.70 -24.79
N THR A 444 -0.13 15.96 -23.49
CA THR A 444 -1.15 16.83 -22.84
C THR A 444 -2.45 17.04 -23.62
N VAL A 445 -3.46 16.20 -23.33
CA VAL A 445 -4.85 16.47 -23.75
C VAL A 445 -5.28 17.83 -23.18
N LYS A 446 -5.33 18.84 -24.05
CA LYS A 446 -5.46 20.25 -23.69
C LYS A 446 -6.88 20.64 -23.28
N ASP A 447 -7.86 19.86 -23.72
CA ASP A 447 -9.29 20.14 -23.65
C ASP A 447 -9.91 20.03 -22.23
N GLY A 448 -9.08 19.83 -21.20
CA GLY A 448 -9.48 19.85 -19.78
C GLY A 448 -9.14 21.14 -19.03
N LEU A 449 -8.31 22.04 -19.59
CA LEU A 449 -7.74 23.17 -18.83
C LEU A 449 -8.65 24.41 -18.73
N ASP A 450 -9.68 24.54 -19.56
CA ASP A 450 -10.56 25.72 -19.55
C ASP A 450 -11.31 25.92 -18.23
N GLY A 451 -11.47 24.86 -17.42
CA GLY A 451 -12.05 24.93 -16.08
C GLY A 451 -11.13 25.48 -14.98
N LEU A 452 -9.81 25.60 -15.20
CA LEU A 452 -8.83 25.95 -14.17
C LEU A 452 -8.44 27.43 -14.11
N ASN A 453 -8.85 28.26 -15.08
CA ASN A 453 -8.57 29.70 -15.10
C ASN A 453 -9.34 30.52 -14.03
N GLY A 454 -10.08 29.87 -13.12
CA GLY A 454 -10.92 30.50 -12.10
C GLY A 454 -10.33 30.59 -10.68
N LEU A 455 -9.09 30.13 -10.45
CA LEU A 455 -8.47 30.10 -9.12
C LEU A 455 -7.03 30.63 -9.13
N ASN A 456 -6.89 31.95 -8.93
CA ASN A 456 -5.70 32.64 -8.42
C ASN A 456 -6.08 33.39 -7.15
#